data_AF-A0A2N1M5X3-F1
#
_entry.id   AF-A0A2N1M5X3-F1
#
_cell.length_a   1.000
_cell.length_b   1.000
_cell.length_c   1.000
_cell.angle_alpha   90.00
_cell.angle_beta   90.00
_cell.angle_gamma   90.00
#
_symmetry.space_group_name_H-M   'P 1'
#
loop_
_entity.id
_entity.type
_entity.pdbx_description
1 polymer ?
#
loop_
_entity_poly.entity_id
_entity_poly.type
_entity_poly.pdbx_seq_one_letter_code
_entity_poly.pdbx_strand_id
1 'polypeptide(L)'
;METVTLNRLIQQDSKFAKPFEDKCVENKRLIKTLKQNIYDQDFNECTKSLKDLKDNTKQVINIMEQQRVVSNDLIDLSKRLLDKLEIKNALSEYRDWISFFNKRLRGQVGDFNVWSKAQSAIYNKVENSIANYSTSERDYVLQLETVLTNVHMTLEEYEILILMKFKSNCEFHGDRSKTRTEAKEKLNSFPNNMEGFKNALEKLFVALDLFESGNN
;
A
#
# COMPACT_ATOMS: atom_id res chain seq x y z
N MET A 1 -8.04 4.68 -4.36
CA MET A 1 -7.91 6.05 -3.81
C MET A 1 -6.58 6.69 -4.20
N GLU A 2 -5.45 6.03 -3.99
CA GLU A 2 -4.10 6.58 -4.28
C GLU A 2 -3.83 6.83 -5.77
N THR A 3 -4.24 5.93 -6.66
CA THR A 3 -4.11 6.13 -8.12
C THR A 3 -4.87 7.37 -8.60
N VAL A 4 -6.04 7.65 -8.02
CA VAL A 4 -6.83 8.85 -8.35
C VAL A 4 -6.11 10.10 -7.87
N THR A 5 -5.57 10.07 -6.65
CA THR A 5 -4.75 11.17 -6.10
C THR A 5 -3.51 11.43 -6.94
N LEU A 6 -2.77 10.39 -7.32
CA LEU A 6 -1.58 10.49 -8.17
C LEU A 6 -1.91 11.12 -9.51
N ASN A 7 -2.93 10.62 -10.21
CA ASN A 7 -3.35 11.15 -11.50
C ASN A 7 -3.78 12.62 -11.40
N ARG A 8 -4.47 13.00 -10.33
CA ARG A 8 -4.84 14.39 -10.06
C ARG A 8 -3.62 15.28 -9.89
N LEU A 9 -2.63 14.87 -9.11
CA LEU A 9 -1.40 15.64 -8.87
C LEU A 9 -0.57 15.78 -10.15
N ILE A 10 -0.42 14.70 -10.93
CA ILE A 10 0.25 14.74 -12.24
C ILE A 10 -0.45 15.72 -13.18
N GLN A 11 -1.79 15.67 -13.23
CA GLN A 11 -2.55 16.59 -14.06
C GLN A 11 -2.40 18.05 -13.58
N GLN A 12 -2.31 18.28 -12.26
CA GLN A 12 -2.06 19.62 -11.72
C GLN A 12 -0.66 20.12 -12.08
N ASP A 13 0.38 19.29 -11.92
CA ASP A 13 1.76 19.65 -12.29
C ASP A 13 1.88 19.99 -13.78
N SER A 14 1.26 19.18 -14.64
CA SER A 14 1.28 19.42 -16.09
C SER A 14 0.67 20.75 -16.54
N LYS A 15 -0.23 21.34 -15.72
CA LYS A 15 -0.87 22.63 -16.03
C LYS A 15 0.08 23.81 -15.89
N PHE A 16 1.22 23.66 -15.19
CA PHE A 16 2.16 24.76 -14.97
C PHE A 16 3.20 24.88 -16.07
N ALA A 17 3.55 23.80 -16.76
CA ALA A 17 4.65 23.76 -17.72
C ALA A 17 4.53 24.83 -18.82
N LYS A 18 3.40 24.85 -19.54
CA LYS A 18 3.17 25.81 -20.62
C LYS A 18 3.05 27.26 -20.12
N PRO A 19 2.22 27.59 -19.10
CA PRO A 19 2.17 28.94 -18.56
C PRO A 19 3.52 29.45 -18.06
N PHE A 20 4.34 28.60 -17.44
CA PHE A 20 5.68 28.97 -17.00
C PHE A 20 6.58 29.32 -18.19
N GLU A 21 6.62 28.46 -19.21
CA GLU A 21 7.40 28.69 -20.43
C GLU A 21 6.99 29.99 -21.14
N ASP A 22 5.68 30.20 -21.33
CA ASP A 22 5.12 31.40 -21.95
C ASP A 22 5.56 32.66 -21.19
N LYS A 23 5.53 32.63 -19.84
CA LYS A 23 5.97 33.76 -19.00
C LYS A 23 7.47 33.99 -19.05
N CYS A 24 8.27 32.93 -19.15
CA CYS A 24 9.72 33.05 -19.36
C CYS A 24 10.06 33.67 -20.72
N VAL A 25 9.36 33.27 -21.78
CA VAL A 25 9.49 33.86 -23.12
C VAL A 25 9.11 35.34 -23.09
N GLU A 26 7.98 35.68 -22.47
CA GLU A 26 7.55 37.07 -22.33
C GLU A 26 8.55 37.91 -21.53
N ASN A 27 9.15 37.35 -20.47
CA ASN A 27 10.18 38.04 -19.70
C ASN A 27 11.40 38.41 -20.57
N LYS A 28 11.85 37.48 -21.43
CA LYS A 28 12.95 37.74 -22.37
C LYS A 28 12.58 38.84 -23.37
N ARG A 29 11.33 38.86 -23.85
CA ARG A 29 10.81 39.90 -24.75
C ARG A 29 10.81 41.27 -24.07
N LEU A 30 10.27 41.37 -22.86
CA LEU A 30 10.19 42.62 -22.08
C LEU A 30 11.58 43.19 -21.76
N ILE A 31 12.56 42.34 -21.45
CA ILE A 31 13.96 42.78 -21.25
C ILE A 31 14.52 43.39 -22.53
N LYS A 32 14.25 42.82 -23.71
CA LYS A 32 14.71 43.36 -24.99
C LYS A 32 14.06 44.72 -25.27
N THR A 33 12.74 44.84 -25.05
CA THR A 33 12.00 46.10 -25.19
C THR A 33 12.55 47.18 -24.25
N LEU A 34 12.77 46.85 -22.98
CA LEU A 34 13.33 47.79 -22.00
C LEU A 34 14.71 48.30 -22.44
N LYS A 35 15.59 47.41 -22.92
CA LYS A 35 16.91 47.80 -23.45
C LYS A 35 16.80 48.79 -24.61
N GLN A 36 15.85 48.55 -25.52
CA GLN A 36 15.61 49.45 -26.65
C GLN A 36 15.11 50.81 -26.18
N ASN A 37 14.12 50.85 -25.29
CA ASN A 37 13.58 52.11 -24.76
C ASN A 37 14.63 52.93 -24.01
N ILE A 38 15.57 52.27 -23.32
CA ILE A 38 16.73 52.94 -22.67
C ILE A 38 17.63 53.57 -23.72
N TYR A 39 17.94 52.85 -24.80
CA TYR A 39 18.76 53.36 -25.91
C TYR A 39 18.09 54.57 -26.58
N ASP A 40 16.78 54.50 -26.77
CA ASP A 40 15.97 55.56 -27.38
C ASP A 40 15.70 56.73 -26.42
N GLN A 41 16.13 56.62 -25.15
CA GLN A 41 15.92 57.60 -24.08
C GLN A 41 14.43 57.94 -23.82
N ASP A 42 13.53 57.00 -24.13
CA ASP A 42 12.10 57.14 -23.83
C ASP A 42 11.80 56.67 -22.40
N PHE A 43 11.89 57.61 -21.45
CA PHE A 43 11.69 57.34 -20.03
C PHE A 43 10.26 56.88 -19.69
N ASN A 44 9.25 57.29 -20.47
CA ASN A 44 7.87 56.89 -20.23
C ASN A 44 7.68 55.41 -20.59
N GLU A 45 8.16 54.99 -21.77
CA GLU A 45 8.12 53.59 -22.19
C GLU A 45 9.09 52.69 -21.38
N CYS A 46 10.20 53.24 -20.86
CA CYS A 46 11.02 52.56 -19.87
C CYS A 46 10.23 52.24 -18.59
N THR A 47 9.50 53.22 -18.05
CA THR A 47 8.71 53.06 -16.83
C THR A 47 7.62 51.99 -17.01
N LYS A 48 6.94 52.01 -18.17
CA LYS A 48 5.94 51.00 -18.53
C LYS A 48 6.54 49.61 -18.67
N SER A 49 7.68 49.48 -19.37
CA SER A 49 8.38 48.20 -19.53
C SER A 49 8.84 47.61 -18.20
N LEU A 50 9.30 48.45 -17.26
CA LEU A 50 9.65 48.02 -15.90
C LEU A 50 8.43 47.52 -15.13
N LYS A 51 7.28 48.18 -15.26
CA LYS A 51 6.03 47.74 -14.63
C LYS A 51 5.59 46.37 -15.18
N ASP A 52 5.59 46.22 -16.51
CA ASP A 52 5.22 44.96 -17.16
C ASP A 52 6.18 43.83 -16.77
N LEU A 53 7.48 44.10 -16.69
CA LEU A 53 8.49 43.15 -16.24
C LEU A 53 8.26 42.71 -14.78
N LYS A 54 7.94 43.67 -13.90
CA LYS A 54 7.63 43.40 -12.49
C LYS A 54 6.39 42.52 -12.37
N ASP A 55 5.33 42.83 -13.12
CA ASP A 55 4.07 42.08 -13.06
C ASP A 55 4.23 40.68 -13.67
N ASN A 56 4.97 40.54 -14.76
CA ASN A 56 5.31 39.23 -15.33
C ASN A 56 6.17 38.39 -14.36
N THR A 57 7.16 39.00 -13.71
CA THR A 57 8.01 38.32 -12.72
C THR A 57 7.20 37.82 -11.53
N LYS A 58 6.24 38.62 -11.02
CA LYS A 58 5.31 38.16 -9.97
C LYS A 58 4.51 36.94 -10.39
N GLN A 59 4.05 36.90 -11.64
CA GLN A 59 3.30 35.75 -12.16
C GLN A 59 4.18 34.50 -12.25
N VAL A 60 5.44 34.63 -12.67
CA VAL A 60 6.42 33.52 -12.65
C VAL A 60 6.62 32.99 -11.23
N ILE A 61 6.84 33.88 -10.25
CA ILE A 61 7.01 33.50 -8.84
C ILE A 61 5.78 32.74 -8.35
N ASN A 62 4.57 33.25 -8.60
CA ASN A 62 3.34 32.58 -8.19
C ASN A 62 3.18 31.18 -8.83
N ILE A 63 3.54 31.02 -10.11
CA ILE A 63 3.53 29.69 -10.75
C ILE A 63 4.51 28.74 -10.04
N MET A 64 5.73 29.21 -9.74
CA MET A 64 6.73 28.39 -9.03
C MET A 64 6.29 28.01 -7.62
N GLU A 65 5.66 28.92 -6.89
CA GLU A 65 5.11 28.65 -5.55
C GLU A 65 4.00 27.59 -5.61
N GLN A 66 3.08 27.70 -6.58
CA GLN A 66 2.03 26.71 -6.80
C GLN A 66 2.60 25.34 -7.21
N GLN A 67 3.59 25.31 -8.09
CA GLN A 67 4.26 24.08 -8.50
C GLN A 67 4.99 23.41 -7.33
N ARG A 68 5.61 24.21 -6.44
CA ARG A 68 6.27 23.70 -5.22
C ARG A 68 5.27 22.99 -4.29
N VAL A 69 4.06 23.51 -4.15
CA VAL A 69 3.00 22.86 -3.37
C VAL A 69 2.68 21.48 -3.95
N VAL A 70 2.43 21.39 -5.26
CA VAL A 70 2.15 20.09 -5.92
C VAL A 70 3.33 19.12 -5.81
N SER A 71 4.56 19.62 -5.92
CA SER A 71 5.77 18.80 -5.75
C SER A 71 5.88 18.22 -4.33
N ASN A 72 5.59 19.02 -3.30
CA ASN A 72 5.58 18.55 -1.91
C ASN A 72 4.49 17.48 -1.71
N ASP A 73 3.30 17.67 -2.27
CA ASP A 73 2.21 16.69 -2.21
C ASP A 73 2.58 15.36 -2.91
N LEU A 74 3.30 15.43 -4.04
CA LEU A 74 3.83 14.25 -4.74
C LEU A 74 4.88 13.51 -3.90
N ILE A 75 5.78 14.25 -3.22
CA ILE A 75 6.78 13.65 -2.32
C ILE A 75 6.09 12.96 -1.13
N ASP A 76 5.11 13.60 -0.51
CA ASP A 76 4.34 13.02 0.59
C ASP A 76 3.58 11.75 0.16
N LEU A 77 2.94 11.79 -1.01
CA LEU A 77 2.29 10.60 -1.59
C LEU A 77 3.32 9.48 -1.83
N SER A 78 4.49 9.80 -2.36
CA SER A 78 5.55 8.83 -2.63
C SER A 78 6.06 8.16 -1.35
N LYS A 79 6.24 8.93 -0.26
CA LYS A 79 6.61 8.39 1.06
C LYS A 79 5.57 7.41 1.58
N ARG A 80 4.28 7.80 1.56
CA ARG A 80 3.19 6.92 2.00
C ARG A 80 3.09 5.63 1.18
N LEU A 81 3.30 5.72 -0.13
CA LEU A 81 3.31 4.54 -1.01
C LEU A 81 4.52 3.64 -0.74
N LEU A 82 5.69 4.22 -0.47
CA LEU A 82 6.89 3.48 -0.08
C LEU A 82 6.67 2.74 1.25
N ASP A 83 6.18 3.44 2.28
CA ASP A 83 5.89 2.84 3.59
C ASP A 83 4.92 1.66 3.46
N LYS A 84 3.86 1.82 2.66
CA LYS A 84 2.90 0.73 2.38
C LYS A 84 3.55 -0.44 1.66
N LEU A 85 4.42 -0.18 0.70
CA LEU A 85 5.12 -1.22 -0.05
C LEU A 85 6.08 -1.99 0.87
N GLU A 86 6.84 -1.29 1.71
CA GLU A 86 7.75 -1.89 2.69
C GLU A 86 6.99 -2.78 3.69
N ILE A 87 5.88 -2.29 4.25
CA ILE A 87 5.00 -3.07 5.13
C ILE A 87 4.49 -4.31 4.39
N LYS A 88 3.97 -4.14 3.17
CA LYS A 88 3.42 -5.24 2.38
C LYS A 88 4.48 -6.30 2.04
N ASN A 89 5.69 -5.89 1.70
CA ASN A 89 6.80 -6.79 1.42
C ASN A 89 7.19 -7.58 2.67
N ALA A 90 7.35 -6.91 3.82
CA ALA A 90 7.63 -7.59 5.09
C ALA A 90 6.50 -8.58 5.45
N LEU A 91 5.24 -8.16 5.34
CA LEU A 91 4.08 -9.03 5.60
C LEU A 91 4.02 -10.22 4.63
N SER A 92 4.44 -10.08 3.38
CA SER A 92 4.47 -11.18 2.41
C SER A 92 5.56 -12.19 2.75
N GLU A 93 6.79 -11.71 2.90
CA GLU A 93 7.98 -12.56 3.04
C GLU A 93 7.93 -13.37 4.34
N TYR A 94 7.68 -12.70 5.46
CA TYR A 94 7.71 -13.37 6.76
C TYR A 94 6.47 -14.23 7.03
N ARG A 95 5.32 -13.97 6.38
CA ARG A 95 4.13 -14.85 6.49
C ARG A 95 4.45 -16.28 6.06
N ASP A 96 5.27 -16.44 5.02
CA ASP A 96 5.61 -17.75 4.49
C ASP A 96 6.57 -18.48 5.45
N TRP A 97 7.55 -17.76 6.02
CA TRP A 97 8.42 -18.27 7.09
C TRP A 97 7.67 -18.68 8.35
N ILE A 98 6.71 -17.88 8.81
CA ILE A 98 5.81 -18.23 9.92
C ILE A 98 5.01 -19.50 9.59
N SER A 99 4.57 -19.63 8.34
CA SER A 99 3.85 -20.84 7.90
C SER A 99 4.75 -22.09 7.89
N PHE A 100 6.01 -21.95 7.50
CA PHE A 100 7.00 -23.02 7.61
C PHE A 100 7.33 -23.37 9.07
N PHE A 101 7.42 -22.36 9.95
CA PHE A 101 7.63 -22.55 11.37
C PHE A 101 6.48 -23.30 12.02
N ASN A 102 5.22 -22.91 11.76
CA ASN A 102 4.03 -23.59 12.28
C ASN A 102 3.97 -25.06 11.85
N LYS A 103 4.39 -25.40 10.62
CA LYS A 103 4.46 -26.79 10.17
C LYS A 103 5.47 -27.60 10.98
N ARG A 104 6.62 -27.02 11.31
CA ARG A 104 7.65 -27.67 12.13
C ARG A 104 7.21 -27.80 13.59
N LEU A 105 6.65 -26.73 14.17
CA LEU A 105 6.09 -26.76 15.52
C LEU A 105 5.00 -27.82 15.68
N ARG A 106 4.08 -27.93 14.72
CA ARG A 106 3.07 -29.00 14.71
C ARG A 106 3.71 -30.39 14.82
N GLY A 107 4.81 -30.62 14.10
CA GLY A 107 5.55 -31.87 14.17
C GLY A 107 6.20 -32.11 15.54
N GLN A 108 6.68 -31.05 16.20
CA GLN A 108 7.31 -31.13 17.53
C GLN A 108 6.30 -31.32 18.67
N VAL A 109 5.09 -30.76 18.54
CA VAL A 109 3.99 -31.03 19.49
C VAL A 109 3.58 -32.50 19.45
N GLY A 110 3.65 -33.15 18.29
CA GLY A 110 3.41 -34.59 18.10
C GLY A 110 1.93 -34.99 18.17
N ASP A 111 1.15 -34.40 19.07
CA ASP A 111 -0.30 -34.60 19.18
C ASP A 111 -1.07 -33.58 18.32
N PHE A 112 -1.87 -34.11 17.40
CA PHE A 112 -2.68 -33.29 16.48
C PHE A 112 -3.76 -32.47 17.20
N ASN A 113 -4.42 -33.05 18.20
CA ASN A 113 -5.49 -32.40 18.94
C ASN A 113 -4.93 -31.28 19.82
N VAL A 114 -3.79 -31.51 20.48
CA VAL A 114 -3.07 -30.47 21.24
C VAL A 114 -2.69 -29.31 20.33
N TRP A 115 -2.04 -29.59 19.19
CA TRP A 115 -1.71 -28.55 18.21
C TRP A 115 -2.94 -27.78 17.75
N SER A 116 -4.00 -28.48 17.33
CA SER A 116 -5.20 -27.86 16.76
C SER A 116 -5.89 -26.93 17.77
N LYS A 117 -6.01 -27.36 19.03
CA LYS A 117 -6.66 -26.56 20.08
C LYS A 117 -5.79 -25.38 20.53
N ALA A 118 -4.49 -25.59 20.72
CA ALA A 118 -3.57 -24.51 21.07
C ALA A 118 -3.50 -23.45 19.96
N GLN A 119 -3.40 -23.88 18.69
CA GLN A 119 -3.39 -22.99 17.55
C GLN A 119 -4.71 -22.20 17.46
N SER A 120 -5.86 -22.85 17.62
CA SER A 120 -7.16 -22.18 17.62
C SER A 120 -7.27 -21.13 18.72
N ALA A 121 -6.81 -21.46 19.94
CA ALA A 121 -6.83 -20.54 21.08
C ALA A 121 -5.98 -19.28 20.82
N ILE A 122 -4.77 -19.46 20.29
CA ILE A 122 -3.86 -18.35 19.96
C ILE A 122 -4.43 -17.47 18.85
N TYR A 123 -4.96 -18.09 17.79
CA TYR A 123 -5.56 -17.35 16.68
C TYR A 123 -6.77 -16.54 17.16
N ASN A 124 -7.64 -17.16 17.97
CA ASN A 124 -8.80 -16.50 18.55
C ASN A 124 -8.39 -15.32 19.45
N LYS A 125 -7.37 -15.52 20.30
CA LYS A 125 -6.82 -14.46 21.16
C LYS A 125 -6.34 -13.26 20.35
N VAL A 126 -5.51 -13.53 19.34
CA VAL A 126 -4.90 -12.50 18.47
C VAL A 126 -5.96 -11.76 17.65
N GLU A 127 -6.88 -12.50 17.03
CA GLU A 127 -7.91 -11.94 16.16
C GLU A 127 -8.91 -11.07 16.93
N ASN A 128 -9.31 -11.49 18.12
CA ASN A 128 -10.30 -10.79 18.94
C ASN A 128 -9.67 -9.91 20.03
N SER A 129 -8.34 -9.76 20.04
CA SER A 129 -7.59 -8.99 21.05
C SER A 129 -7.94 -9.38 22.49
N ILE A 130 -8.16 -10.67 22.74
CA ILE A 130 -8.51 -11.19 24.06
C ILE A 130 -7.27 -11.18 24.95
N ALA A 131 -7.41 -10.76 26.21
CA ALA A 131 -6.27 -10.69 27.13
C ALA A 131 -5.74 -12.08 27.55
N ASN A 132 -6.63 -13.04 27.80
CA ASN A 132 -6.29 -14.33 28.41
C ASN A 132 -6.96 -15.51 27.70
N TYR A 133 -6.30 -16.67 27.76
CA TYR A 133 -6.87 -17.95 27.36
C TYR A 133 -7.94 -18.44 28.34
N SER A 134 -8.99 -19.07 27.82
CA SER A 134 -10.01 -19.72 28.65
C SER A 134 -9.43 -20.92 29.42
N THR A 135 -10.08 -21.32 30.51
CA THR A 135 -9.62 -22.45 31.33
C THR A 135 -9.44 -23.74 30.53
N SER A 136 -10.34 -24.01 29.58
CA SER A 136 -10.28 -25.20 28.71
C SER A 136 -9.17 -25.15 27.65
N GLU A 137 -8.59 -23.98 27.38
CA GLU A 137 -7.51 -23.80 26.41
C GLU A 137 -6.12 -23.86 27.05
N ARG A 138 -6.02 -23.51 28.34
CA ARG A 138 -4.73 -23.35 29.06
C ARG A 138 -3.83 -24.56 28.95
N ASP A 139 -4.34 -25.77 29.17
CA ASP A 139 -3.52 -26.98 29.15
C ASP A 139 -2.93 -27.25 27.76
N TYR A 140 -3.65 -26.91 26.69
CA TYR A 140 -3.15 -27.04 25.32
C TYR A 140 -2.11 -25.97 24.99
N VAL A 141 -2.34 -24.74 25.46
CA VAL A 141 -1.40 -23.63 25.27
C VAL A 141 -0.10 -23.85 26.03
N LEU A 142 -0.15 -24.34 27.27
CA LEU A 142 1.03 -24.65 28.08
C LEU A 142 1.90 -25.75 27.44
N GLN A 143 1.27 -26.75 26.82
CA GLN A 143 2.00 -27.79 26.07
C GLN A 143 2.73 -27.19 24.85
N LEU A 144 2.09 -26.29 24.11
CA LEU A 144 2.74 -25.58 23.02
C LEU A 144 3.86 -24.66 23.54
N GLU A 145 3.66 -23.96 24.65
CA GLU A 145 4.67 -23.11 25.28
C GLU A 145 5.92 -23.88 25.69
N THR A 146 5.75 -25.11 26.18
CA THR A 146 6.88 -26.00 26.49
C THR A 146 7.69 -26.30 25.22
N VAL A 147 7.03 -26.57 24.09
CA VAL A 147 7.70 -26.81 22.80
C VAL A 147 8.37 -25.53 22.27
N LEU A 148 7.74 -24.36 22.42
CA LEU A 148 8.30 -23.07 22.04
C LEU A 148 9.58 -22.75 22.84
N THR A 149 9.59 -23.07 24.14
CA THR A 149 10.75 -22.88 25.01
C THR A 149 11.98 -23.65 24.50
N ASN A 150 11.79 -24.85 23.96
CA ASN A 150 12.86 -25.67 23.39
C ASN A 150 13.52 -25.03 22.15
N VAL A 151 12.85 -24.08 21.50
CA VAL A 151 13.39 -23.32 20.36
C VAL A 151 13.67 -21.87 20.73
N HIS A 152 13.78 -21.56 22.03
CA HIS A 152 14.07 -20.23 22.56
C HIS A 152 13.05 -19.16 22.11
N MET A 153 11.78 -19.54 22.03
CA MET A 153 10.68 -18.63 21.72
C MET A 153 9.69 -18.61 22.88
N THR A 154 9.28 -17.41 23.29
CA THR A 154 8.20 -17.23 24.25
C THR A 154 6.84 -17.36 23.58
N LEU A 155 5.81 -17.65 24.37
CA LEU A 155 4.43 -17.64 23.86
C LEU A 155 4.03 -16.26 23.32
N GLU A 156 4.46 -15.17 23.96
CA GLU A 156 4.18 -13.80 23.52
C GLU A 156 4.82 -13.48 22.16
N GLU A 157 6.07 -13.85 21.95
CA GLU A 157 6.73 -13.70 20.65
C GLU A 157 6.02 -14.51 19.56
N TYR A 158 5.58 -15.72 19.89
CA TYR A 158 4.80 -16.53 18.96
C TYR A 158 3.44 -15.88 18.63
N GLU A 159 2.73 -15.31 19.61
CA GLU A 159 1.51 -14.54 19.39
C GLU A 159 1.74 -13.34 18.46
N ILE A 160 2.88 -12.64 18.60
CA ILE A 160 3.28 -11.55 17.69
C ILE A 160 3.47 -12.06 16.26
N LEU A 161 4.08 -13.24 16.07
CA LEU A 161 4.19 -13.86 14.74
C LEU A 161 2.80 -14.20 14.16
N ILE A 162 1.89 -14.72 14.97
CA ILE A 162 0.52 -14.98 14.52
C ILE A 162 -0.21 -13.68 14.19
N LEU A 163 -0.01 -12.61 14.96
CA LEU A 163 -0.54 -11.28 14.66
C LEU A 163 0.00 -10.73 13.33
N MET A 164 1.29 -10.91 13.06
CA MET A 164 1.88 -10.53 11.78
C MET A 164 1.22 -11.29 10.61
N LYS A 165 1.04 -12.60 10.76
CA LYS A 165 0.33 -13.42 9.76
C LYS A 165 -1.13 -13.00 9.59
N PHE A 166 -1.80 -12.63 10.68
CA PHE A 166 -3.16 -12.09 10.64
C PHE A 166 -3.22 -10.77 9.87
N LYS A 167 -2.35 -9.80 10.20
CA LYS A 167 -2.23 -8.52 9.49
C LYS A 167 -1.94 -8.71 8.01
N SER A 168 -1.04 -9.64 7.66
CA SER A 168 -0.75 -10.01 6.28
C SER A 168 -2.02 -10.48 5.57
N ASN A 169 -2.77 -11.41 6.16
CA ASN A 169 -4.01 -11.87 5.55
C ASN A 169 -5.02 -10.74 5.32
N CYS A 170 -5.20 -9.83 6.30
CA CYS A 170 -6.07 -8.65 6.14
C CYS A 170 -5.59 -7.71 5.02
N GLU A 171 -4.29 -7.43 4.94
CA GLU A 171 -3.71 -6.53 3.93
C GLU A 171 -3.87 -7.09 2.51
N PHE A 172 -3.60 -8.38 2.31
CA PHE A 172 -3.63 -9.00 0.97
C PHE A 172 -5.03 -9.42 0.53
N HIS A 173 -5.88 -9.88 1.46
CA HIS A 173 -7.18 -10.45 1.13
C HIS A 173 -8.35 -9.54 1.47
N GLY A 174 -8.14 -8.45 2.22
CA GLY A 174 -9.22 -7.62 2.76
C GLY A 174 -9.87 -8.28 3.98
N ASP A 175 -11.09 -7.83 4.32
CA ASP A 175 -11.90 -8.52 5.32
C ASP A 175 -12.06 -9.99 4.94
N ARG A 176 -12.01 -10.91 5.91
CA ARG A 176 -11.99 -12.38 5.67
C ARG A 176 -13.24 -12.90 4.95
N SER A 177 -14.23 -12.04 4.73
CA SER A 177 -15.54 -12.30 4.17
C SER A 177 -15.60 -12.37 2.65
N LYS A 178 -14.48 -12.52 1.93
CA LYS A 178 -14.57 -12.83 0.49
C LYS A 178 -15.21 -14.18 0.29
N THR A 179 -16.47 -14.15 -0.10
CA THR A 179 -17.26 -15.35 -0.35
C THR A 179 -16.66 -16.13 -1.53
N ARG A 180 -16.91 -17.44 -1.59
CA ARG A 180 -16.50 -18.26 -2.75
C ARG A 180 -17.01 -17.65 -4.06
N THR A 181 -18.23 -17.12 -4.05
CA THR A 181 -18.86 -16.44 -5.19
C THR A 181 -18.02 -15.25 -5.67
N GLU A 182 -17.61 -14.36 -4.76
CA GLU A 182 -16.75 -13.22 -5.09
C GLU A 182 -15.38 -13.64 -5.64
N ALA A 183 -14.81 -14.75 -5.13
CA ALA A 183 -13.57 -15.30 -5.64
C ALA A 183 -13.72 -15.88 -7.05
N LYS A 184 -14.86 -16.54 -7.34
CA LYS A 184 -15.19 -17.10 -8.65
C LYS A 184 -15.42 -16.01 -9.69
N GLU A 185 -16.14 -14.94 -9.34
CA GLU A 185 -16.37 -13.79 -10.24
C GLU A 185 -15.07 -13.12 -10.71
N LYS A 186 -14.03 -13.10 -9.86
CA LYS A 186 -12.72 -12.54 -10.22
C LYS A 186 -11.95 -13.35 -11.26
N LEU A 187 -12.32 -14.61 -11.51
CA LEU A 187 -11.74 -15.36 -12.64
C LEU A 187 -12.15 -14.77 -13.99
N ASN A 188 -13.25 -14.02 -14.07
CA ASN A 188 -13.66 -13.35 -15.31
C ASN A 188 -12.71 -12.22 -15.72
N SER A 189 -12.00 -11.63 -14.75
CA SER A 189 -10.99 -10.59 -14.97
C SER A 189 -9.56 -11.11 -14.79
N PHE A 190 -9.35 -12.43 -14.90
CA PHE A 190 -8.04 -13.03 -14.71
C PHE A 190 -7.06 -12.57 -15.81
N PRO A 191 -5.78 -12.32 -15.47
CA PRO A 191 -4.82 -11.88 -16.47
C PRO A 191 -4.58 -12.92 -17.57
N ASN A 192 -4.64 -12.51 -18.84
CA ASN A 192 -4.45 -13.40 -20.00
C ASN A 192 -3.09 -14.13 -19.99
N ASN A 193 -2.04 -13.51 -19.44
CA ASN A 193 -0.72 -14.14 -19.31
C ASN A 193 -0.66 -15.23 -18.22
N MET A 194 -1.78 -15.47 -17.52
CA MET A 194 -1.94 -16.49 -16.49
C MET A 194 -3.11 -17.46 -16.79
N GLU A 195 -3.58 -17.51 -18.05
CA GLU A 195 -4.74 -18.32 -18.46
C GLU A 195 -4.60 -19.81 -18.08
N GLY A 196 -3.38 -20.35 -18.11
CA GLY A 196 -3.09 -21.73 -17.69
C GLY A 196 -3.52 -22.03 -16.25
N PHE A 197 -3.41 -21.05 -15.34
CA PHE A 197 -3.87 -21.20 -13.96
C PHE A 197 -5.39 -21.05 -13.83
N LYS A 198 -6.00 -20.19 -14.64
CA LYS A 198 -7.46 -19.95 -14.61
C LYS A 198 -8.23 -21.24 -14.83
N ASN A 199 -7.86 -22.05 -15.83
CA ASN A 199 -8.49 -23.35 -16.09
C ASN A 199 -8.42 -24.31 -14.89
N ALA A 200 -7.29 -24.33 -14.16
CA ALA A 200 -7.13 -25.14 -12.97
C ALA A 200 -7.97 -24.61 -11.80
N LEU A 201 -8.05 -23.27 -11.65
CA LEU A 201 -8.86 -22.62 -10.62
C LEU A 201 -10.36 -22.81 -10.86
N GLU A 202 -10.83 -22.77 -12.10
CA GLU A 202 -12.21 -23.10 -12.45
C GLU A 202 -12.58 -24.52 -12.01
N LYS A 203 -11.71 -25.50 -12.30
CA LYS A 203 -11.89 -26.89 -11.83
C LYS A 203 -11.88 -26.99 -10.31
N LEU A 204 -11.04 -26.21 -9.63
CA LEU A 204 -11.02 -26.15 -8.17
C LEU A 204 -12.37 -25.67 -7.61
N PHE A 205 -12.97 -24.63 -8.17
CA PHE A 205 -14.29 -24.17 -7.73
C PHE A 205 -15.38 -25.21 -7.98
N VAL A 206 -15.37 -25.90 -9.14
CA VAL A 206 -16.30 -27.00 -9.42
C VAL A 206 -16.15 -28.13 -8.39
N ALA A 207 -14.92 -28.53 -8.06
CA ALA A 207 -14.67 -29.58 -7.08
C ALA A 207 -15.18 -29.19 -5.68
N LEU A 208 -14.95 -27.94 -5.27
CA LEU A 208 -15.45 -27.43 -3.99
C LEU A 208 -16.99 -27.44 -3.93
N ASP A 209 -17.68 -27.07 -5.01
CA ASP A 209 -19.14 -27.09 -5.09
C ASP A 209 -19.70 -28.53 -4.99
N LEU A 210 -19.00 -29.51 -5.56
CA LEU A 210 -19.34 -30.94 -5.45
C LEU A 210 -19.17 -31.49 -4.03
N PHE A 211 -18.11 -31.08 -3.32
CA PHE A 211 -17.87 -31.55 -1.94
C PHE A 211 -18.89 -31.02 -0.93
N GLU A 212 -19.47 -29.84 -1.17
CA GLU A 212 -20.51 -29.30 -0.30
C GLU A 212 -21.89 -29.87 -0.62
N SER A 213 -22.18 -30.17 -1.89
CA SER A 213 -23.44 -30.80 -2.29
C SER A 213 -23.51 -32.30 -1.97
N GLY A 214 -22.38 -32.99 -1.81
CA GLY A 214 -22.32 -34.39 -1.38
C GLY A 214 -22.30 -34.62 0.14
N ASN A 215 -22.29 -33.56 0.94
CA ASN A 215 -22.29 -33.61 2.42
C ASN A 215 -23.65 -33.19 3.04
N ASN A 216 -24.70 -33.08 2.21
CA ASN A 216 -26.09 -32.87 2.63
C ASN A 216 -26.91 -34.15 2.48
#